data_AF-A0A3Q7EY82-F1
#
_entry.id   AF-A0A3Q7EY82-F1
#
_cell.length_a   1.000
_cell.length_b   1.000
_cell.length_c   1.000
_cell.angle_alpha   90.00
_cell.angle_beta   90.00
_cell.angle_gamma   90.00
#
_symmetry.space_group_name_H-M   'P 1'
#
loop_
_entity.id
_entity.type
_entity.pdbx_description
1 polymer ?
#
loop_
_entity_poly.entity_id
_entity_poly.type
_entity_poly.pdbx_seq_one_letter_code
_entity_poly.pdbx_strand_id
1 'polypeptide(L)'
;MGRNCISKTGTDDMYMLVSAIHSLNDTAAKDMYVSECQDASKFNHTLVQGNLLICSYSIRFVLGLSTIKQASETAMNLSAAGVVFAMDPFVISYQLNPVPMRLPGIIIPSPDDSKILLQYYNSSLEKDETTRKIVKFGAVACILGGVTPNFSLSAPKVMYYSARGPDPEDNSVDNADILKPNLVAPGNSIWAAWSSRGAESIEFQGENFAMMSGTSMAAPHIAGLAALIKQKFPTFSPAAIGSALSTTASQHNKYGGPILAQRAYANPDLNQSPATSFDMGSGFVNATAALDPGLILDTNDMKSTSGYCFSLGSGMFLWCSKKQDIVAQSTAVAEFVAATTTVNQHRGYNDYMAFLCGINGSAPVLLNYTGESCGVSTMNGADLNMPSITISKLNQSRKVQRMLTNIAGNETYIVGWSAPNGVSVKVNPKRFFVASAQQQILNVFLNATMNSTTPSFGRIGLVGNKGHVVNIPLSVVVKISYHSTNS
;
A
#
# COMPACT_ATOMS: atom_id res chain seq x y z
N MET A 1 38.08 3.48 12.07
CA MET A 1 38.19 2.56 10.90
C MET A 1 37.43 3.17 9.75
N GLY A 2 38.07 4.04 8.97
CA GLY A 2 37.48 4.68 7.79
C GLY A 2 37.48 3.68 6.64
N ARG A 3 36.30 3.25 6.19
CA ARG A 3 36.18 2.67 4.86
C ARG A 3 36.13 3.84 3.89
N ASN A 4 37.00 3.83 2.88
CA ASN A 4 36.99 4.79 1.79
C ASN A 4 35.57 4.88 1.20
N CYS A 5 34.99 6.07 1.23
CA CYS A 5 33.82 6.40 0.44
C CYS A 5 34.22 6.33 -1.03
N ILE A 6 33.99 5.21 -1.72
CA ILE A 6 34.28 5.11 -3.15
C ILE A 6 33.09 5.72 -3.90
N SER A 7 33.27 6.93 -4.42
CA SER A 7 32.30 7.59 -5.28
C SER A 7 32.30 6.95 -6.68
N LYS A 8 31.13 6.60 -7.22
CA LYS A 8 30.99 6.21 -8.64
C LYS A 8 31.10 7.39 -9.62
N THR A 9 31.12 8.63 -9.12
CA THR A 9 31.15 9.86 -9.94
C THR A 9 32.51 10.54 -10.01
N GLY A 10 33.56 9.94 -9.42
CA GLY A 10 34.96 10.35 -9.65
C GLY A 10 35.49 11.50 -8.80
N THR A 11 34.74 12.00 -7.82
CA THR A 11 35.23 12.96 -6.82
C THR A 11 35.02 12.37 -5.42
N ASP A 12 36.09 11.90 -4.78
CA ASP A 12 36.12 11.40 -3.39
C ASP A 12 36.20 12.57 -2.39
N ASP A 13 35.52 13.67 -2.68
CA ASP A 13 35.61 14.89 -1.88
C ASP A 13 34.88 14.68 -0.54
N MET A 14 35.64 14.84 0.54
CA MET A 14 35.13 14.80 1.90
C MET A 14 34.74 16.22 2.30
N TYR A 15 33.48 16.39 2.70
CA TYR A 15 32.93 17.66 3.12
C TYR A 15 32.80 17.69 4.64
N MET A 16 33.10 18.82 5.25
CA MET A 16 32.90 19.02 6.68
C MET A 16 31.40 19.06 6.99
N LEU A 17 30.99 18.41 8.08
CA LEU A 17 29.64 18.54 8.62
C LEU A 17 29.62 19.73 9.58
N VAL A 18 28.67 20.64 9.36
CA VAL A 18 28.46 21.82 10.20
C VAL A 18 27.00 21.86 10.62
N SER A 19 26.72 21.81 11.92
CA SER A 19 25.35 21.94 12.42
C SER A 19 24.89 23.39 12.45
N ALA A 20 23.64 23.63 12.04
CA ALA A 20 23.00 24.94 12.05
C ALA A 20 23.24 25.71 13.36
N ILE A 21 23.05 25.06 14.52
CA ILE A 21 23.24 25.68 15.85
C ILE A 21 24.67 26.12 16.16
N HIS A 22 25.68 25.52 15.50
CA HIS A 22 27.09 25.87 15.68
C HIS A 22 27.61 26.81 14.58
N SER A 23 26.76 27.16 13.60
CA SER A 23 27.08 28.08 12.51
C SER A 23 26.39 29.43 12.64
N LEU A 24 25.83 29.75 13.81
CA LEU A 24 25.11 31.00 14.05
C LEU A 24 26.04 32.21 14.12
N ASN A 25 25.54 33.36 13.65
CA ASN A 25 26.13 34.65 14.01
C ASN A 25 25.82 34.94 15.50
N ASP A 26 26.74 35.58 16.23
CA ASP A 26 26.61 35.83 17.69
C ASP A 26 25.28 36.50 18.11
N THR A 27 24.56 37.14 17.17
CA THR A 27 23.26 37.79 17.38
C THR A 27 22.03 36.86 17.26
N ALA A 28 22.18 35.62 16.79
CA ALA A 28 21.08 34.70 16.50
C ALA A 28 20.79 33.66 17.61
N ALA A 29 21.58 33.63 18.69
CA ALA A 29 21.58 32.58 19.71
C ALA A 29 20.30 32.43 20.56
N LYS A 30 19.27 33.28 20.35
CA LYS A 30 18.01 33.26 21.14
C LYS A 30 16.82 32.65 20.43
N ASP A 31 16.91 32.34 19.14
CA ASP A 31 15.79 31.78 18.39
C ASP A 31 15.88 30.24 18.40
N MET A 32 14.88 29.61 19.02
CA MET A 32 14.82 28.17 19.23
C MET A 32 14.68 27.37 17.93
N TYR A 33 14.30 28.01 16.82
CA TYR A 33 13.99 27.35 15.56
C TYR A 33 15.04 27.55 14.46
N VAL A 34 16.16 28.21 14.78
CA VAL A 34 17.22 28.44 13.78
C VAL A 34 17.86 27.14 13.33
N SER A 35 17.78 26.08 14.14
CA SER A 35 18.25 24.74 13.75
C SER A 35 17.54 24.19 12.51
N GLU A 36 16.37 24.71 12.14
CA GLU A 36 15.59 24.31 10.98
C GLU A 36 16.04 24.96 9.65
N CYS A 37 17.06 25.82 9.68
CA CYS A 37 17.67 26.44 8.51
C CYS A 37 16.73 27.27 7.62
N GLN A 38 15.73 27.95 8.21
CA GLN A 38 14.74 28.68 7.41
C GLN A 38 15.18 30.09 6.95
N ASP A 39 16.28 30.63 7.48
CA ASP A 39 16.77 31.99 7.19
C ASP A 39 18.32 32.04 7.12
N ALA A 40 18.86 32.32 5.93
CA ALA A 40 20.31 32.41 5.69
C ALA A 40 21.01 33.52 6.48
N SER A 41 20.33 34.61 6.83
CA SER A 41 20.95 35.78 7.49
C SER A 41 21.44 35.48 8.92
N LYS A 42 20.95 34.38 9.51
CA LYS A 42 21.30 33.95 10.87
C LYS A 42 22.62 33.20 10.94
N PHE A 43 23.17 32.77 9.80
CA PHE A 43 24.34 31.90 9.75
C PHE A 43 25.60 32.64 9.29
N ASN A 44 26.75 32.13 9.74
CA ASN A 44 28.07 32.55 9.31
C ASN A 44 28.39 31.89 7.98
N HIS A 45 28.36 32.69 6.90
CA HIS A 45 28.60 32.23 5.54
C HIS A 45 29.93 31.48 5.39
N THR A 46 31.00 31.96 6.00
CA THR A 46 32.35 31.37 5.86
C THR A 46 32.45 29.97 6.46
N LEU A 47 31.67 29.66 7.49
CA LEU A 47 31.66 28.33 8.11
C LEU A 47 30.89 27.31 7.25
N VAL A 48 29.82 27.74 6.61
CA VAL A 48 28.91 26.86 5.86
C VAL A 48 29.35 26.68 4.41
N GLN A 49 29.99 27.71 3.83
CA GLN A 49 30.43 27.70 2.43
C GLN A 49 31.32 26.50 2.11
N GLY A 50 30.96 25.74 1.08
CA GLY A 50 31.68 24.55 0.64
C GLY A 50 31.54 23.33 1.55
N ASN A 51 30.70 23.39 2.59
CA ASN A 51 30.51 22.32 3.57
C ASN A 51 29.07 21.80 3.58
N LEU A 52 28.82 20.71 4.31
CA LEU A 52 27.49 20.12 4.49
C LEU A 52 26.80 20.72 5.73
N LEU A 53 25.64 21.34 5.51
CA LEU A 53 24.84 21.93 6.59
C LEU A 53 23.88 20.89 7.19
N ILE A 54 23.96 20.66 8.51
CA ILE A 54 22.99 19.82 9.24
C ILE A 54 21.87 20.70 9.76
N CYS A 55 20.65 20.43 9.28
CA CYS A 55 19.41 21.08 9.69
C CYS A 55 18.53 20.08 10.46
N SER A 56 17.88 20.53 11.53
CA SER A 56 16.86 19.75 12.22
C SER A 56 15.52 19.89 11.52
N TYR A 57 14.71 18.85 11.48
CA TYR A 57 13.29 18.99 11.16
C TYR A 57 12.42 18.65 12.38
N SER A 58 11.48 19.54 12.70
CA SER A 58 10.62 19.50 13.89
C SER A 58 9.12 19.42 13.53
N ILE A 59 8.23 19.51 14.54
CA ILE A 59 6.77 19.61 14.35
C ILE A 59 6.36 20.80 13.46
N ARG A 60 7.20 21.83 13.35
CA ARG A 60 6.93 22.99 12.49
C ARG A 60 6.85 22.64 11.01
N PHE A 61 7.56 21.59 10.58
CA PHE A 61 7.43 21.06 9.22
C PHE A 61 6.05 20.45 9.00
N VAL A 62 5.49 19.78 10.02
CA VAL A 62 4.12 19.23 9.99
C VAL A 62 3.08 20.34 9.93
N LEU A 63 3.30 21.43 10.66
CA LEU A 63 2.41 22.59 10.69
C LEU A 63 2.57 23.51 9.45
N GLY A 64 3.49 23.19 8.53
CA GLY A 64 3.77 24.03 7.36
C GLY A 64 4.45 25.37 7.68
N LEU A 65 4.96 25.54 8.90
CA LEU A 65 5.68 26.75 9.33
C LEU A 65 7.14 26.76 8.90
N SER A 66 7.66 25.59 8.52
CA SER A 66 9.03 25.37 8.05
C SER A 66 8.99 24.37 6.88
N THR A 67 9.83 24.54 5.87
CA THR A 67 9.83 23.65 4.70
C THR A 67 11.22 23.18 4.31
N ILE A 68 11.31 21.98 3.72
CA ILE A 68 12.56 21.44 3.17
C ILE A 68 13.05 22.32 2.02
N LYS A 69 12.13 22.85 1.20
CA LYS A 69 12.43 23.75 0.10
C LYS A 69 13.14 25.02 0.59
N GLN A 70 12.56 25.71 1.58
CA GLN A 70 13.15 26.92 2.16
C GLN A 70 14.51 26.62 2.81
N ALA A 71 14.65 25.50 3.53
CA ALA A 71 15.93 25.12 4.11
C ALA A 71 17.01 24.78 3.05
N SER A 72 16.60 24.15 1.96
CA SER A 72 17.47 23.89 0.80
C SER A 72 17.91 25.20 0.15
N GLU A 73 16.99 26.16 -0.05
CA GLU A 73 17.31 27.50 -0.57
C GLU A 73 18.24 28.28 0.36
N THR A 74 18.05 28.21 1.67
CA THR A 74 18.98 28.77 2.66
C THR A 74 20.37 28.18 2.53
N ALA A 75 20.50 26.86 2.42
CA ALA A 75 21.79 26.19 2.24
C ALA A 75 22.48 26.64 0.93
N MET A 76 21.72 26.80 -0.16
CA MET A 76 22.24 27.34 -1.42
C MET A 76 22.70 28.79 -1.29
N ASN A 77 21.94 29.64 -0.60
CA ASN A 77 22.31 31.03 -0.34
C ASN A 77 23.58 31.17 0.51
N LEU A 78 23.89 30.16 1.32
CA LEU A 78 25.14 30.05 2.09
C LEU A 78 26.27 29.37 1.32
N SER A 79 26.07 29.04 0.05
CA SER A 79 27.03 28.31 -0.79
C SER A 79 27.45 26.96 -0.18
N ALA A 80 26.54 26.29 0.54
CA ALA A 80 26.78 24.95 1.09
C ALA A 80 26.96 23.93 -0.04
N ALA A 81 27.79 22.91 0.19
CA ALA A 81 27.94 21.79 -0.74
C ALA A 81 26.73 20.84 -0.73
N GLY A 82 25.99 20.82 0.38
CA GLY A 82 24.83 19.95 0.57
C GLY A 82 24.16 20.16 1.91
N VAL A 83 23.02 19.49 2.10
CA VAL A 83 22.21 19.61 3.32
C VAL A 83 21.78 18.26 3.88
N VAL A 84 21.86 18.11 5.20
CA VAL A 84 21.47 16.89 5.92
C VAL A 84 20.34 17.23 6.86
N PHE A 85 19.17 16.64 6.65
CA PHE A 85 18.02 16.81 7.53
C PHE A 85 17.99 15.69 8.56
N ALA A 86 18.23 16.05 9.82
CA ALA A 86 18.16 15.14 10.96
C ALA A 86 16.84 15.35 11.72
N MET A 87 16.17 14.25 12.06
CA MET A 87 14.94 14.26 12.82
C MET A 87 15.19 14.72 14.24
N ASP A 88 14.40 15.69 14.71
CA ASP A 88 14.36 16.01 16.14
C ASP A 88 13.70 14.84 16.90
N PRO A 89 14.33 14.30 17.96
CA PRO A 89 13.79 13.18 18.74
C PRO A 89 12.42 13.46 19.39
N PHE A 90 12.01 14.73 19.53
CA PHE A 90 10.70 15.10 20.05
C PHE A 90 9.58 15.02 19.00
N VAL A 91 9.93 14.91 17.72
CA VAL A 91 8.94 14.59 16.67
C VAL A 91 8.71 13.09 16.69
N ILE A 92 7.68 12.68 17.39
CA ILE A 92 7.15 11.33 17.21
C ILE A 92 6.19 11.36 16.03
N SER A 93 6.23 10.30 15.24
CA SER A 93 5.14 10.00 14.34
C SER A 93 4.95 10.98 13.18
N TYR A 94 6.02 11.43 12.51
CA TYR A 94 5.90 12.10 11.22
C TYR A 94 7.10 11.79 10.33
N GLN A 95 6.84 11.23 9.15
CA GLN A 95 7.85 11.00 8.13
C GLN A 95 7.59 11.97 6.98
N LEU A 96 8.56 12.84 6.70
CA LEU A 96 8.48 13.71 5.53
C LEU A 96 8.45 12.86 4.26
N ASN A 97 7.58 13.25 3.32
CA ASN A 97 7.68 12.71 1.98
C ASN A 97 9.03 13.14 1.38
N PRO A 98 9.66 12.30 0.54
CA PRO A 98 10.86 12.72 -0.17
C PRO A 98 10.55 13.93 -1.05
N VAL A 99 11.16 15.07 -0.74
CA VAL A 99 11.00 16.31 -1.51
C VAL A 99 12.17 16.43 -2.49
N PRO A 100 11.94 16.79 -3.76
CA PRO A 100 13.02 17.14 -4.68
C PRO A 100 13.90 18.26 -4.11
N MET A 101 15.21 18.12 -4.22
CA MET A 101 16.18 19.10 -3.72
C MET A 101 17.08 19.52 -4.87
N ARG A 102 17.31 20.83 -5.05
CA ARG A 102 18.21 21.35 -6.09
C ARG A 102 19.69 21.31 -5.69
N LEU A 103 19.95 21.09 -4.40
CA LEU A 103 21.26 20.88 -3.82
C LEU A 103 21.35 19.43 -3.33
N PRO A 104 22.51 18.75 -3.40
CA PRO A 104 22.67 17.43 -2.79
C PRO A 104 22.17 17.43 -1.34
N GLY A 105 21.28 16.50 -1.02
CA GLY A 105 20.74 16.41 0.31
C GLY A 105 20.19 15.05 0.66
N ILE A 106 20.08 14.82 1.97
CA ILE A 106 19.53 13.59 2.53
C ILE A 106 18.59 13.95 3.67
N ILE A 107 17.46 13.25 3.73
CA ILE A 107 16.53 13.28 4.86
C ILE A 107 16.72 11.98 5.62
N ILE A 108 17.02 12.06 6.91
CA ILE A 108 17.13 10.90 7.80
C ILE A 108 15.80 10.76 8.53
N PRO A 109 14.91 9.84 8.10
CA PRO A 109 13.54 9.76 8.61
C PRO A 109 13.43 9.06 9.97
N SER A 110 14.55 8.60 10.53
CA SER A 110 14.62 7.81 11.76
C SER A 110 15.21 8.66 12.90
N PRO A 111 14.54 8.75 14.05
CA PRO A 111 15.07 9.47 15.21
C PRO A 111 16.32 8.79 15.77
N ASP A 112 16.39 7.45 15.70
CA ASP A 112 17.55 6.67 16.16
C ASP A 112 18.76 6.92 15.26
N ASP A 113 18.58 6.90 13.93
CA ASP A 113 19.67 7.18 12.99
C ASP A 113 20.14 8.64 13.08
N SER A 114 19.19 9.57 13.26
CA SER A 114 19.48 10.99 13.49
C SER A 114 20.29 11.18 14.77
N LYS A 115 19.96 10.46 15.85
CA LYS A 115 20.73 10.47 17.09
C LYS A 115 22.15 9.96 16.89
N ILE A 116 22.33 8.89 16.12
CA ILE A 116 23.67 8.35 15.79
C ILE A 116 24.50 9.39 15.02
N LEU A 117 23.91 10.04 14.00
CA LEU A 117 24.59 11.11 13.26
C LEU A 117 25.00 12.26 14.19
N LEU A 118 24.09 12.73 15.04
CA LEU A 118 24.36 13.84 15.95
C LEU A 118 25.40 13.48 17.01
N GLN A 119 25.42 12.22 17.48
CA GLN A 119 26.47 11.72 18.37
C GLN A 119 27.83 11.70 17.68
N TYR A 120 27.90 11.21 16.44
CA TYR A 120 29.12 11.25 15.62
C TYR A 120 29.62 12.69 15.46
N TYR A 121 28.73 13.61 15.05
CA TYR A 121 29.05 15.03 14.91
C TYR A 121 29.61 15.62 16.21
N ASN A 122 28.88 15.47 17.33
CA ASN A 122 29.27 16.04 18.61
C ASN A 122 30.58 15.46 19.16
N SER A 123 30.82 14.16 18.98
CA SER A 123 32.06 13.51 19.40
C SER A 123 33.29 13.95 18.59
N SER A 124 33.08 14.53 17.41
CA SER A 124 34.12 14.99 16.50
C SER A 124 34.41 16.49 16.61
N LEU A 125 33.76 17.20 17.55
CA LEU A 125 34.03 18.62 17.79
C LEU A 125 35.25 18.80 18.69
N GLU A 126 36.22 19.58 18.23
CA GLU A 126 37.32 20.04 19.07
C GLU A 126 36.90 21.35 19.73
N LYS A 127 36.92 21.38 21.06
CA LYS A 127 36.54 22.55 21.88
C LYS A 127 37.72 23.00 22.71
N ASP A 128 37.88 24.31 22.82
CA ASP A 128 38.85 24.90 23.75
C ASP A 128 38.51 24.50 25.20
N GLU A 129 39.52 24.06 25.95
CA GLU A 129 39.33 23.50 27.29
C GLU A 129 38.78 24.51 28.30
N THR A 130 39.09 25.80 28.10
CA THR A 130 38.74 26.87 29.04
C THR A 130 37.45 27.58 28.69
N THR A 131 37.27 27.96 27.42
CA THR A 131 36.12 28.72 26.94
C THR A 131 34.96 27.83 26.48
N ARG A 132 35.21 26.51 26.31
CA ARG A 132 34.29 25.54 25.72
C ARG A 132 33.79 25.91 24.31
N LYS A 133 34.42 26.91 23.67
CA LYS A 133 34.11 27.30 22.29
C LYS A 133 34.64 26.25 21.32
N ILE A 134 33.90 26.03 20.23
CA ILE A 134 34.33 25.13 19.17
C ILE A 134 35.48 25.79 18.43
N VAL A 135 36.62 25.12 18.36
CA VAL A 135 37.81 25.57 17.64
C VAL A 135 37.93 24.91 16.27
N LYS A 136 37.38 23.68 16.12
CA LYS A 136 37.43 22.93 14.87
C LYS A 136 36.31 21.90 14.78
N PHE A 137 35.78 21.73 13.58
CA PHE A 137 34.79 20.71 13.25
C PHE A 137 35.52 19.52 12.60
N GLY A 138 35.57 18.38 13.29
CA GLY A 138 36.25 17.17 12.79
C GLY A 138 35.34 16.17 12.09
N ALA A 139 34.02 16.38 12.12
CA ALA A 139 33.06 15.51 11.45
C ALA A 139 33.08 15.75 9.94
N VAL A 140 33.15 14.69 9.16
CA VAL A 140 33.22 14.76 7.69
C VAL A 140 32.31 13.71 7.06
N ALA A 141 31.76 14.01 5.90
CA ALA A 141 30.95 13.09 5.12
C ALA A 141 31.18 13.28 3.61
N CYS A 142 30.90 12.24 2.85
CA CYS A 142 31.03 12.23 1.40
C CYS A 142 29.64 12.31 0.75
N ILE A 143 29.51 13.10 -0.31
CA ILE A 143 28.30 13.08 -1.15
C ILE A 143 28.45 11.93 -2.13
N LEU A 144 27.60 10.91 -1.99
CA LEU A 144 27.55 9.79 -2.93
C LEU A 144 26.45 10.01 -3.96
N GLY A 145 26.53 9.27 -5.07
CA GLY A 145 25.47 9.24 -6.07
C GLY A 145 24.19 8.63 -5.50
N GLY A 146 23.22 9.46 -5.13
CA GLY A 146 21.86 9.06 -4.72
C GLY A 146 20.99 8.45 -5.83
N VAL A 147 21.60 8.09 -6.96
CA VAL A 147 20.94 7.57 -8.17
C VAL A 147 20.65 6.07 -8.07
N THR A 148 21.32 5.35 -7.18
CA THR A 148 21.06 3.93 -6.94
C THR A 148 20.20 3.74 -5.69
N PRO A 149 18.90 3.42 -5.81
CA PRO A 149 18.07 3.11 -4.67
C PRO A 149 18.62 1.88 -3.94
N ASN A 150 18.77 1.99 -2.62
CA ASN A 150 19.03 0.84 -1.76
C ASN A 150 17.68 0.21 -1.38
N PHE A 151 17.27 -0.82 -2.12
CA PHE A 151 16.02 -1.51 -1.84
C PHE A 151 16.14 -2.35 -0.56
N SER A 152 15.35 -1.99 0.46
CA SER A 152 15.22 -2.72 1.73
C SER A 152 15.30 -4.24 1.57
N LEU A 153 16.00 -4.90 2.48
CA LEU A 153 16.18 -6.35 2.53
C LEU A 153 14.88 -7.13 2.85
N SER A 154 13.68 -6.56 2.81
CA SER A 154 12.44 -7.33 3.05
C SER A 154 11.18 -6.82 2.33
N ALA A 155 11.30 -6.20 1.14
CA ALA A 155 10.14 -5.77 0.36
C ALA A 155 9.40 -6.94 -0.33
N PRO A 156 8.07 -6.85 -0.54
CA PRO A 156 7.19 -5.78 -0.07
C PRO A 156 6.80 -5.95 1.40
N LYS A 157 6.39 -4.85 2.03
CA LYS A 157 5.79 -4.80 3.37
C LYS A 157 4.50 -4.01 3.30
N VAL A 158 3.53 -4.33 4.15
CA VAL A 158 2.30 -3.54 4.28
C VAL A 158 2.55 -2.39 5.24
N MET A 159 2.44 -1.16 4.74
CA MET A 159 2.74 0.07 5.47
C MET A 159 1.74 0.34 6.61
N TYR A 160 2.22 0.94 7.70
CA TYR A 160 1.42 1.19 8.91
C TYR A 160 0.14 2.00 8.64
N TYR A 161 0.16 2.91 7.66
CA TYR A 161 -0.98 3.75 7.29
C TYR A 161 -2.02 3.04 6.41
N SER A 162 -1.73 1.84 5.91
CA SER A 162 -2.71 1.07 5.13
C SER A 162 -3.85 0.64 6.04
N ALA A 163 -5.08 0.98 5.68
CA ALA A 163 -6.27 0.50 6.37
C ALA A 163 -6.32 -1.03 6.37
N ARG A 164 -6.82 -1.62 7.47
CA ARG A 164 -6.89 -3.06 7.71
C ARG A 164 -8.34 -3.48 7.83
N GLY A 165 -8.66 -4.68 7.35
CA GLY A 165 -9.99 -5.25 7.53
C GLY A 165 -10.14 -6.02 8.85
N PRO A 166 -11.36 -6.51 9.16
CA PRO A 166 -12.63 -6.07 8.56
C PRO A 166 -12.98 -4.62 8.95
N ASP A 167 -14.00 -4.04 8.32
CA ASP A 167 -14.39 -2.63 8.53
C ASP A 167 -14.60 -2.32 10.03
N PRO A 168 -13.91 -1.33 10.62
CA PRO A 168 -14.06 -0.97 12.03
C PRO A 168 -15.41 -0.32 12.36
N GLU A 169 -16.21 0.13 11.39
CA GLU A 169 -17.55 0.70 11.64
C GLU A 169 -18.64 -0.37 11.81
N ASP A 170 -18.37 -1.62 11.42
CA ASP A 170 -19.29 -2.73 11.62
C ASP A 170 -19.25 -3.18 13.10
N ASN A 171 -20.11 -2.57 13.92
CA ASN A 171 -20.40 -3.04 15.30
C ASN A 171 -20.94 -4.48 15.36
N SER A 172 -21.25 -5.09 14.20
CA SER A 172 -21.54 -6.50 14.06
C SER A 172 -20.55 -7.16 13.11
N VAL A 173 -19.93 -8.25 13.59
CA VAL A 173 -19.04 -9.11 12.77
C VAL A 173 -19.79 -9.72 11.57
N ASP A 174 -21.13 -9.72 11.57
CA ASP A 174 -21.96 -10.46 10.62
C ASP A 174 -21.73 -10.05 9.15
N ASN A 175 -21.28 -8.82 8.87
CA ASN A 175 -20.97 -8.33 7.51
C ASN A 175 -19.52 -8.63 7.05
N ALA A 176 -18.66 -9.17 7.91
CA ALA A 176 -17.25 -9.44 7.59
C ALA A 176 -17.02 -10.67 6.69
N ASP A 177 -18.07 -11.25 6.11
CA ASP A 177 -18.00 -12.39 5.19
C ASP A 177 -17.29 -12.07 3.85
N ILE A 178 -17.06 -10.78 3.56
CA ILE A 178 -16.28 -10.31 2.40
C ILE A 178 -14.89 -9.84 2.84
N LEU A 179 -13.84 -10.48 2.29
CA LEU A 179 -12.46 -10.12 2.61
C LEU A 179 -12.09 -8.71 2.12
N LYS A 180 -11.54 -7.89 3.02
CA LYS A 180 -10.88 -6.63 2.72
C LYS A 180 -9.54 -6.51 3.49
N PRO A 181 -8.52 -5.86 2.90
CA PRO A 181 -8.43 -5.45 1.49
C PRO A 181 -8.39 -6.68 0.55
N ASN A 182 -8.51 -6.50 -0.76
CA ASN A 182 -8.48 -7.61 -1.71
C ASN A 182 -7.05 -8.00 -2.15
N LEU A 183 -6.15 -7.01 -2.25
CA LEU A 183 -4.81 -7.12 -2.84
C LEU A 183 -3.92 -5.96 -2.37
N VAL A 184 -2.60 -6.13 -2.42
CA VAL A 184 -1.60 -5.08 -2.16
C VAL A 184 -0.82 -4.76 -3.42
N ALA A 185 -0.51 -3.48 -3.60
CA ALA A 185 0.32 -2.96 -4.68
C ALA A 185 1.32 -1.90 -4.16
N PRO A 186 2.32 -1.50 -4.96
CA PRO A 186 3.23 -0.42 -4.59
C PRO A 186 2.48 0.89 -4.32
N GLY A 187 2.63 1.43 -3.11
CA GLY A 187 2.00 2.70 -2.72
C GLY A 187 2.82 3.53 -1.74
N ASN A 188 4.10 3.22 -1.56
CA ASN A 188 5.00 3.99 -0.70
C ASN A 188 6.11 4.59 -1.55
N SER A 189 6.32 5.90 -1.44
CA SER A 189 7.35 6.64 -2.17
C SER A 189 7.28 6.45 -3.69
N ILE A 190 6.07 6.62 -4.25
CA ILE A 190 5.81 6.52 -5.68
C ILE A 190 6.11 7.86 -6.36
N TRP A 191 7.01 7.83 -7.34
CA TRP A 191 7.36 8.97 -8.19
C TRP A 191 6.40 9.06 -9.38
N ALA A 192 5.66 10.16 -9.49
CA ALA A 192 4.69 10.38 -10.56
C ALA A 192 4.64 11.85 -11.00
N ALA A 193 3.99 12.10 -12.13
CA ALA A 193 3.80 13.46 -12.65
C ALA A 193 3.00 14.32 -11.67
N TRP A 194 3.38 15.59 -11.58
CA TRP A 194 2.76 16.59 -10.73
C TRP A 194 2.57 17.89 -11.50
N SER A 195 1.53 18.65 -11.16
CA SER A 195 1.32 19.96 -11.77
C SER A 195 2.20 21.00 -11.09
N SER A 196 3.05 21.69 -11.85
CA SER A 196 3.86 22.82 -11.35
C SER A 196 3.01 23.98 -10.83
N ARG A 197 1.73 24.04 -11.22
CA ARG A 197 0.73 24.99 -10.73
C ARG A 197 -0.13 24.42 -9.58
N GLY A 198 0.11 23.18 -9.17
CA GLY A 198 -0.59 22.54 -8.07
C GLY A 198 -0.30 23.25 -6.75
N ALA A 199 -1.37 23.60 -6.04
CA ALA A 199 -1.29 24.25 -4.72
C ALA A 199 -1.67 23.30 -3.57
N GLU A 200 -1.96 22.03 -3.87
CA GLU A 200 -2.41 21.03 -2.89
C GLU A 200 -1.29 20.58 -1.94
N SER A 201 -0.03 20.81 -2.29
CA SER A 201 1.12 20.48 -1.45
C SER A 201 2.23 21.49 -1.67
N ILE A 202 2.49 22.32 -0.65
CA ILE A 202 3.50 23.39 -0.69
C ILE A 202 4.90 22.85 -0.97
N GLU A 203 5.18 21.62 -0.53
CA GLU A 203 6.44 20.89 -0.72
C GLU A 203 6.78 20.65 -2.19
N PHE A 204 5.77 20.51 -3.06
CA PHE A 204 5.93 20.22 -4.49
C PHE A 204 5.58 21.41 -5.38
N GLN A 205 5.44 22.61 -4.81
CA GLN A 205 5.06 23.80 -5.57
C GLN A 205 6.17 24.18 -6.57
N GLY A 206 5.80 24.24 -7.85
CA GLY A 206 6.72 24.49 -8.96
C GLY A 206 7.39 23.24 -9.54
N GLU A 207 7.14 22.07 -8.95
CA GLU A 207 7.70 20.80 -9.42
C GLU A 207 6.80 20.14 -10.47
N ASN A 208 7.42 19.41 -11.41
CA ASN A 208 6.70 18.67 -12.46
C ASN A 208 6.46 17.20 -12.08
N PHE A 209 7.06 16.75 -10.99
CA PHE A 209 6.97 15.40 -10.46
C PHE A 209 7.00 15.46 -8.94
N ALA A 210 6.33 14.51 -8.30
CA ALA A 210 6.29 14.39 -6.85
C ALA A 210 6.48 12.93 -6.45
N MET A 211 7.09 12.74 -5.27
CA MET A 211 7.17 11.44 -4.62
C MET A 211 6.16 11.39 -3.47
N MET A 212 5.14 10.52 -3.60
CA MET A 212 4.05 10.44 -2.62
C MET A 212 3.82 9.02 -2.12
N SER A 213 3.24 8.92 -0.94
CA SER A 213 2.90 7.65 -0.29
C SER A 213 1.43 7.64 0.08
N GLY A 214 0.76 6.51 -0.13
CA GLY A 214 -0.64 6.32 0.19
C GLY A 214 -1.25 5.14 -0.58
N THR A 215 -2.38 4.65 -0.09
CA THR A 215 -3.20 3.69 -0.86
C THR A 215 -3.72 4.31 -2.14
N SER A 216 -3.88 5.65 -2.19
CA SER A 216 -4.15 6.42 -3.41
C SER A 216 -3.12 6.23 -4.51
N MET A 217 -1.87 5.88 -4.18
CA MET A 217 -0.82 5.57 -5.15
C MET A 217 -0.78 4.08 -5.51
N ALA A 218 -1.28 3.20 -4.64
CA ALA A 218 -1.42 1.76 -4.92
C ALA A 218 -2.58 1.47 -5.88
N ALA A 219 -3.71 2.16 -5.72
CA ALA A 219 -4.90 2.00 -6.56
C ALA A 219 -4.64 2.14 -8.08
N PRO A 220 -3.95 3.19 -8.59
CA PRO A 220 -3.70 3.36 -10.02
C PRO A 220 -2.81 2.26 -10.62
N HIS A 221 -1.90 1.65 -9.84
CA HIS A 221 -1.14 0.48 -10.29
C HIS A 221 -2.07 -0.70 -10.61
N ILE A 222 -3.06 -0.96 -9.74
CA ILE A 222 -4.03 -2.02 -9.97
C ILE A 222 -4.99 -1.67 -11.10
N ALA A 223 -5.42 -0.41 -11.22
CA ALA A 223 -6.26 0.04 -12.33
C ALA A 223 -5.57 -0.15 -13.69
N GLY A 224 -4.27 0.21 -13.79
CA GLY A 224 -3.47 -0.02 -14.99
C GLY A 224 -3.33 -1.51 -15.33
N LEU A 225 -3.08 -2.37 -14.34
CA LEU A 225 -3.02 -3.82 -14.56
C LEU A 225 -4.38 -4.41 -14.97
N ALA A 226 -5.47 -3.95 -14.36
CA ALA A 226 -6.82 -4.34 -14.75
C ALA A 226 -7.10 -3.97 -16.22
N ALA A 227 -6.69 -2.78 -16.65
CA ALA A 227 -6.79 -2.36 -18.04
C ALA A 227 -5.99 -3.27 -19.00
N LEU A 228 -4.76 -3.65 -18.63
CA LEU A 228 -3.95 -4.58 -19.43
C LEU A 228 -4.56 -5.98 -19.51
N ILE A 229 -5.14 -6.48 -18.41
CA ILE A 229 -5.87 -7.75 -18.40
C ILE A 229 -7.10 -7.65 -19.30
N LYS A 230 -7.87 -6.55 -19.23
CA LYS A 230 -9.03 -6.31 -20.10
C LYS A 230 -8.64 -6.20 -21.58
N GLN A 231 -7.49 -5.60 -21.88
CA GLN A 231 -6.95 -5.55 -23.23
C GLN A 231 -6.61 -6.95 -23.77
N LYS A 232 -5.97 -7.80 -22.95
CA LYS A 232 -5.63 -9.18 -23.32
C LYS A 232 -6.87 -10.08 -23.40
N PHE A 233 -7.83 -9.89 -22.50
CA PHE A 233 -9.07 -10.66 -22.41
C PHE A 233 -10.30 -9.72 -22.49
N PRO A 234 -10.69 -9.28 -23.70
CA PRO A 234 -11.78 -8.32 -23.88
C PRO A 234 -13.13 -8.76 -23.31
N THR A 235 -13.35 -10.07 -23.20
CA THR A 235 -14.60 -10.68 -22.70
C THR A 235 -14.62 -10.87 -21.18
N PHE A 236 -13.52 -10.59 -20.46
CA PHE A 236 -13.52 -10.72 -19.00
C PHE A 236 -14.47 -9.72 -18.35
N SER A 237 -15.23 -10.21 -17.37
CA SER A 237 -16.01 -9.39 -16.44
C SER A 237 -15.09 -8.66 -15.45
N PRO A 238 -15.57 -7.65 -14.71
CA PRO A 238 -14.81 -7.04 -13.61
C PRO A 238 -14.37 -8.09 -12.57
N ALA A 239 -15.24 -9.05 -12.26
CA ALA A 239 -14.97 -10.12 -11.30
C ALA A 239 -13.87 -11.07 -11.79
N ALA A 240 -13.87 -11.42 -13.08
CA ALA A 240 -12.81 -12.21 -13.71
C ALA A 240 -11.45 -11.52 -13.61
N ILE A 241 -11.40 -10.20 -13.86
CA ILE A 241 -10.17 -9.41 -13.71
C ILE A 241 -9.71 -9.39 -12.25
N GLY A 242 -10.62 -9.11 -11.31
CA GLY A 242 -10.34 -9.14 -9.89
C GLY A 242 -9.83 -10.51 -9.43
N SER A 243 -10.42 -11.59 -9.92
CA SER A 243 -9.99 -12.96 -9.65
C SER A 243 -8.60 -13.24 -10.20
N ALA A 244 -8.30 -12.84 -11.44
CA ALA A 244 -6.99 -13.04 -12.03
C ALA A 244 -5.89 -12.37 -11.18
N LEU A 245 -6.14 -11.12 -10.75
CA LEU A 245 -5.22 -10.37 -9.89
C LEU A 245 -5.08 -10.99 -8.49
N SER A 246 -6.19 -11.37 -7.87
CA SER A 246 -6.19 -11.93 -6.50
C SER A 246 -5.57 -13.32 -6.42
N THR A 247 -5.98 -14.24 -7.31
CA THR A 247 -5.57 -15.64 -7.20
C THR A 247 -4.10 -15.89 -7.53
N THR A 248 -3.49 -15.00 -8.31
CA THR A 248 -2.09 -15.09 -8.74
C THR A 248 -1.13 -14.27 -7.88
N ALA A 249 -1.65 -13.56 -6.88
CA ALA A 249 -0.88 -12.70 -6.01
C ALA A 249 0.18 -13.47 -5.19
N SER A 250 1.35 -12.86 -5.05
CA SER A 250 2.46 -13.38 -4.25
C SER A 250 2.22 -13.14 -2.76
N GLN A 251 2.60 -14.11 -1.94
CA GLN A 251 2.52 -14.00 -0.48
C GLN A 251 3.87 -13.93 0.20
N HIS A 252 4.90 -13.86 -0.64
CA HIS A 252 6.27 -13.86 -0.22
C HIS A 252 6.91 -12.54 -0.57
N ASN A 253 7.81 -12.13 0.30
CA ASN A 253 8.77 -11.08 0.00
C ASN A 253 9.80 -11.57 -1.04
N LYS A 254 10.65 -10.65 -1.50
CA LYS A 254 11.66 -10.96 -2.53
C LYS A 254 12.67 -12.05 -2.14
N TYR A 255 12.72 -12.47 -0.87
CA TYR A 255 13.58 -13.54 -0.36
C TYR A 255 12.81 -14.84 -0.04
N GLY A 256 11.52 -14.93 -0.39
CA GLY A 256 10.70 -16.11 -0.13
C GLY A 256 10.10 -16.16 1.28
N GLY A 257 10.46 -15.24 2.18
CA GLY A 257 9.84 -15.11 3.50
C GLY A 257 8.43 -14.53 3.43
N PRO A 258 7.64 -14.55 4.52
CA PRO A 258 6.32 -13.93 4.53
C PRO A 258 6.41 -12.42 4.30
N ILE A 259 5.40 -11.84 3.66
CA ILE A 259 5.19 -10.39 3.65
C ILE A 259 4.95 -9.94 5.10
N LEU A 260 5.62 -8.87 5.52
CA LEU A 260 5.47 -8.29 6.85
C LEU A 260 4.49 -7.12 6.82
N ALA A 261 3.78 -6.89 7.91
CA ALA A 261 2.91 -5.75 8.15
C ALA A 261 3.47 -4.90 9.30
N GLN A 262 3.65 -3.61 9.06
CA GLN A 262 3.96 -2.63 10.11
C GLN A 262 2.70 -2.42 10.96
N ARG A 263 2.87 -2.41 12.29
CA ARG A 263 1.74 -2.39 13.25
C ARG A 263 1.56 -1.05 13.96
N ALA A 264 2.65 -0.34 14.24
CA ALA A 264 2.62 0.93 14.93
C ALA A 264 3.15 2.05 14.03
N TYR A 265 2.65 3.26 14.29
CA TYR A 265 3.18 4.47 13.70
C TYR A 265 4.58 4.76 14.25
N ALA A 266 4.76 4.70 15.57
CA ALA A 266 6.06 4.91 16.20
C ALA A 266 7.00 3.73 15.89
N ASN A 267 8.13 4.03 15.25
CA ASN A 267 9.16 3.06 14.84
C ASN A 267 8.58 1.87 14.04
N PRO A 268 8.00 2.12 12.86
CA PRO A 268 7.23 1.12 12.11
C PRO A 268 8.12 -0.04 11.62
N ASP A 269 9.44 0.17 11.53
CA ASP A 269 10.38 -0.89 11.19
C ASP A 269 10.77 -1.83 12.32
N LEU A 270 10.62 -1.40 13.58
CA LEU A 270 10.85 -2.26 14.74
C LEU A 270 9.59 -3.05 15.13
N ASN A 271 8.40 -2.53 14.81
CA ASN A 271 7.13 -3.15 15.15
C ASN A 271 6.44 -3.76 13.92
N GLN A 272 6.87 -4.97 13.56
CA GLN A 272 6.39 -5.72 12.40
C GLN A 272 5.95 -7.13 12.81
N SER A 273 4.89 -7.62 12.17
CA SER A 273 4.50 -9.03 12.25
C SER A 273 4.28 -9.58 10.84
N PRO A 274 4.21 -10.91 10.64
CA PRO A 274 3.68 -11.46 9.39
C PRO A 274 2.32 -10.83 9.05
N ALA A 275 2.14 -10.48 7.77
CA ALA A 275 0.90 -9.93 7.26
C ALA A 275 -0.16 -11.03 7.19
N THR A 276 -1.36 -10.70 7.67
CA THR A 276 -2.55 -11.54 7.61
C THR A 276 -3.37 -11.23 6.35
N SER A 277 -4.40 -12.02 6.05
CA SER A 277 -5.31 -11.68 4.96
C SER A 277 -6.07 -10.37 5.19
N PHE A 278 -6.23 -9.92 6.43
CA PHE A 278 -6.80 -8.61 6.74
C PHE A 278 -5.81 -7.44 6.56
N ASP A 279 -4.52 -7.76 6.41
CA ASP A 279 -3.48 -6.81 6.08
C ASP A 279 -3.27 -6.67 4.57
N MET A 280 -3.29 -7.79 3.85
CA MET A 280 -2.86 -7.83 2.44
C MET A 280 -3.85 -8.49 1.48
N GLY A 281 -5.01 -8.94 1.96
CA GLY A 281 -5.96 -9.69 1.17
C GLY A 281 -5.36 -10.97 0.61
N SER A 282 -5.32 -11.04 -0.72
CA SER A 282 -4.72 -12.14 -1.47
C SER A 282 -3.20 -12.02 -1.65
N GLY A 283 -2.57 -10.93 -1.19
CA GLY A 283 -1.12 -10.74 -1.23
C GLY A 283 -0.68 -9.58 -2.11
N PHE A 284 0.60 -9.57 -2.48
CA PHE A 284 1.20 -8.58 -3.37
C PHE A 284 0.94 -8.94 -4.84
N VAL A 285 0.48 -7.98 -5.64
CA VAL A 285 0.13 -8.18 -7.04
C VAL A 285 1.27 -8.78 -7.87
N ASN A 286 0.96 -9.75 -8.73
CA ASN A 286 1.88 -10.32 -9.71
C ASN A 286 1.32 -10.10 -11.12
N ALA A 287 1.80 -9.05 -11.78
CA ALA A 287 1.31 -8.64 -13.10
C ALA A 287 1.44 -9.74 -14.15
N THR A 288 2.59 -10.42 -14.20
CA THR A 288 2.87 -11.46 -15.19
C THR A 288 1.95 -12.67 -15.01
N ALA A 289 1.79 -13.14 -13.76
CA ALA A 289 0.92 -14.27 -13.47
C ALA A 289 -0.56 -13.92 -13.67
N ALA A 290 -0.99 -12.69 -13.37
CA ALA A 290 -2.36 -12.25 -13.59
C ALA A 290 -2.77 -12.17 -15.07
N LEU A 291 -1.81 -12.09 -16.00
CA LEU A 291 -2.07 -12.17 -17.44
C LEU A 291 -2.25 -13.63 -17.92
N ASP A 292 -1.90 -14.62 -17.12
CA ASP A 292 -2.13 -16.05 -17.41
C ASP A 292 -2.54 -16.80 -16.13
N PRO A 293 -3.74 -16.53 -15.58
CA PRO A 293 -4.13 -17.02 -14.26
C PRO A 293 -4.50 -18.51 -14.24
N GLY A 294 -4.68 -19.15 -15.41
CA GLY A 294 -5.18 -20.53 -15.54
C GLY A 294 -6.67 -20.67 -15.21
N LEU A 295 -7.03 -20.45 -13.93
CA LEU A 295 -8.41 -20.47 -13.44
C LEU A 295 -8.82 -19.10 -12.93
N ILE A 296 -10.09 -18.75 -13.15
CA ILE A 296 -10.73 -17.57 -12.57
C ILE A 296 -12.02 -17.95 -11.84
N LEU A 297 -12.36 -17.14 -10.85
CA LEU A 297 -13.65 -17.14 -10.17
C LEU A 297 -14.44 -15.96 -10.73
N ASP A 298 -15.35 -16.27 -11.64
CA ASP A 298 -16.20 -15.27 -12.26
C ASP A 298 -17.57 -15.27 -11.57
N THR A 299 -18.01 -14.10 -11.14
CA THR A 299 -19.42 -13.79 -10.91
C THR A 299 -19.83 -12.98 -12.14
N ASN A 300 -20.66 -13.51 -13.02
CA ASN A 300 -20.96 -12.95 -14.36
C ASN A 300 -21.65 -11.56 -14.34
N ASP A 301 -21.05 -10.54 -13.73
CA ASP A 301 -21.64 -9.25 -13.41
C ASP A 301 -22.20 -8.56 -14.65
N MET A 302 -23.48 -8.18 -14.61
CA MET A 302 -24.08 -7.44 -15.70
C MET A 302 -25.23 -6.54 -15.29
N LYS A 303 -25.12 -5.31 -15.79
CA LYS A 303 -26.02 -4.16 -15.66
C LYS A 303 -25.90 -3.51 -14.28
N SER A 304 -24.93 -2.61 -14.17
CA SER A 304 -25.28 -1.32 -13.58
C SER A 304 -25.66 -0.38 -14.73
N THR A 305 -26.95 -0.11 -14.86
CA THR A 305 -27.48 1.00 -15.67
C THR A 305 -27.59 2.29 -14.86
N SER A 306 -27.01 2.33 -13.66
CA SER A 306 -27.04 3.51 -12.80
C SER A 306 -26.00 4.52 -13.31
N GLY A 307 -26.47 5.64 -13.86
CA GLY A 307 -25.63 6.79 -14.16
C GLY A 307 -24.89 7.22 -12.89
N TYR A 308 -23.58 7.43 -13.01
CA TYR A 308 -22.78 7.91 -11.88
C TYR A 308 -22.99 9.42 -11.72
N CYS A 309 -23.30 9.82 -10.49
CA CYS A 309 -23.28 11.21 -10.07
C CYS A 309 -21.97 11.44 -9.30
N PHE A 310 -21.13 12.35 -9.78
CA PHE A 310 -19.96 12.79 -9.02
C PHE A 310 -19.96 14.31 -8.92
N SER A 311 -19.47 14.80 -7.77
CA SER A 311 -19.32 16.23 -7.50
C SER A 311 -17.90 16.66 -7.82
N LEU A 312 -17.78 17.75 -8.57
CA LEU A 312 -16.56 18.55 -8.70
C LEU A 312 -16.88 19.92 -8.13
N GLY A 313 -16.42 20.18 -6.90
CA GLY A 313 -16.80 21.39 -6.16
C GLY A 313 -18.29 21.38 -5.80
N SER A 314 -18.97 22.51 -6.02
CA SER A 314 -20.41 22.69 -5.74
C SER A 314 -21.35 22.26 -6.88
N GLY A 315 -20.81 21.78 -8.00
CA GLY A 315 -21.58 21.32 -9.15
C GLY A 315 -21.86 19.81 -9.13
N MET A 316 -23.10 19.43 -9.38
CA MET A 316 -23.53 18.03 -9.49
C MET A 316 -23.62 17.65 -10.99
N PHE A 317 -22.82 16.69 -11.44
CA PHE A 317 -22.79 16.27 -12.84
C PHE A 317 -23.38 14.86 -12.98
N LEU A 318 -24.41 14.72 -13.82
CA LEU A 318 -25.06 13.46 -14.15
C LEU A 318 -24.56 13.01 -15.53
N TRP A 319 -23.93 11.83 -15.63
CA TRP A 319 -23.43 11.32 -16.91
C TRP A 319 -24.05 9.97 -17.28
N CYS A 320 -24.68 9.92 -18.46
CA CYS A 320 -25.15 8.69 -19.10
C CYS A 320 -24.22 8.37 -20.28
N SER A 321 -23.52 7.24 -20.22
CA SER A 321 -22.57 6.86 -21.28
C SER A 321 -23.29 6.41 -22.57
N LYS A 322 -23.06 7.12 -23.67
CA LYS A 322 -23.09 6.57 -25.03
C LYS A 322 -21.65 6.48 -25.54
N LYS A 323 -21.33 5.37 -26.19
CA LYS A 323 -20.02 5.05 -26.80
C LYS A 323 -19.49 6.25 -27.62
N GLN A 324 -18.27 6.70 -27.35
CA GLN A 324 -17.55 7.66 -28.20
C GLN A 324 -16.40 6.96 -28.93
N ASP A 325 -16.20 7.30 -30.21
CA ASP A 325 -15.28 6.65 -31.15
C ASP A 325 -13.85 7.23 -31.16
N ILE A 326 -13.42 8.00 -30.15
CA ILE A 326 -12.13 8.71 -30.20
C ILE A 326 -11.23 8.37 -29.00
N VAL A 327 -9.97 8.04 -29.33
CA VAL A 327 -8.86 7.72 -28.42
C VAL A 327 -8.51 8.91 -27.52
N ALA A 328 -8.47 8.70 -26.20
CA ALA A 328 -8.25 9.76 -25.21
C ALA A 328 -6.77 9.93 -24.81
N GLN A 329 -6.38 11.20 -24.61
CA GLN A 329 -5.02 11.66 -24.33
C GLN A 329 -4.70 11.90 -22.82
N SER A 330 -5.48 11.37 -21.86
CA SER A 330 -5.19 11.56 -20.42
C SER A 330 -5.36 10.29 -19.57
N THR A 331 -4.56 10.17 -18.51
CA THR A 331 -4.53 9.01 -17.59
C THR A 331 -5.83 8.84 -16.80
N ALA A 332 -6.47 9.93 -16.38
CA ALA A 332 -7.78 9.88 -15.73
C ALA A 332 -8.87 9.31 -16.67
N VAL A 333 -8.79 9.62 -17.97
CA VAL A 333 -9.72 9.06 -18.96
C VAL A 333 -9.38 7.59 -19.26
N ALA A 334 -8.12 7.16 -19.16
CA ALA A 334 -7.76 5.76 -19.27
C ALA A 334 -8.26 4.92 -18.05
N GLU A 335 -8.14 5.45 -16.83
CA GLU A 335 -8.72 4.85 -15.62
C GLU A 335 -10.26 4.78 -15.71
N PHE A 336 -10.88 5.83 -16.25
CA PHE A 336 -12.32 5.89 -16.48
C PHE A 336 -12.80 4.95 -17.60
N VAL A 337 -12.07 4.83 -18.71
CA VAL A 337 -12.36 3.89 -19.82
C VAL A 337 -12.15 2.45 -19.38
N ALA A 338 -11.13 2.18 -18.54
CA ALA A 338 -10.93 0.87 -17.92
C ALA A 338 -12.08 0.50 -16.98
N ALA A 339 -12.66 1.47 -16.27
CA ALA A 339 -13.83 1.27 -15.41
C ALA A 339 -15.15 1.14 -16.20
N THR A 340 -15.30 1.84 -17.33
CA THR A 340 -16.56 1.91 -18.10
C THR A 340 -16.69 0.87 -19.22
N THR A 341 -15.60 0.30 -19.74
CA THR A 341 -15.66 -0.79 -20.76
C THR A 341 -16.04 -2.16 -20.19
N THR A 342 -16.31 -2.22 -18.89
CA THR A 342 -16.51 -3.45 -18.11
C THR A 342 -17.97 -3.94 -18.03
N VAL A 343 -18.93 -3.30 -18.69
CA VAL A 343 -20.36 -3.60 -18.49
C VAL A 343 -21.02 -4.10 -19.77
N ASN A 344 -21.08 -5.43 -19.97
CA ASN A 344 -22.07 -6.15 -20.81
C ASN A 344 -21.99 -7.69 -20.62
N GLN A 345 -23.16 -8.34 -20.44
CA GLN A 345 -23.54 -9.80 -20.39
C GLN A 345 -23.48 -10.54 -19.01
N HIS A 346 -24.43 -11.36 -18.47
CA HIS A 346 -25.92 -11.35 -18.19
C HIS A 346 -26.27 -12.33 -17.02
N ARG A 347 -25.44 -12.52 -15.95
CA ARG A 347 -25.75 -13.54 -14.89
C ARG A 347 -25.42 -13.24 -13.40
N GLY A 348 -24.46 -12.40 -13.08
CA GLY A 348 -23.85 -12.19 -11.75
C GLY A 348 -24.44 -11.01 -10.97
N TYR A 349 -25.17 -10.13 -11.64
CA TYR A 349 -26.00 -9.11 -11.01
C TYR A 349 -27.02 -9.73 -10.05
N ASN A 350 -27.56 -10.91 -10.36
CA ASN A 350 -28.51 -11.59 -9.48
C ASN A 350 -27.88 -12.04 -8.16
N ASP A 351 -26.63 -12.51 -8.18
CA ASP A 351 -25.92 -12.93 -6.95
C ASP A 351 -25.54 -11.72 -6.10
N TYR A 352 -25.07 -10.64 -6.73
CA TYR A 352 -24.78 -9.38 -6.05
C TYR A 352 -26.05 -8.72 -5.52
N MET A 353 -27.15 -8.69 -6.28
CA MET A 353 -28.44 -8.20 -5.81
C MET A 353 -28.99 -9.07 -4.67
N ALA A 354 -28.91 -10.40 -4.77
CA ALA A 354 -29.31 -11.29 -3.69
C ALA A 354 -28.45 -11.11 -2.42
N PHE A 355 -27.15 -10.86 -2.57
CA PHE A 355 -26.27 -10.49 -1.47
C PHE A 355 -26.67 -9.15 -0.85
N LEU A 356 -26.76 -8.10 -1.67
CA LEU A 356 -27.12 -6.76 -1.22
C LEU A 356 -28.48 -6.77 -0.54
N CYS A 357 -29.47 -7.48 -1.08
CA CYS A 357 -30.79 -7.67 -0.49
C CYS A 357 -30.79 -8.52 0.79
N GLY A 358 -29.75 -9.33 1.02
CA GLY A 358 -29.51 -10.04 2.26
C GLY A 358 -28.98 -9.14 3.38
N ILE A 359 -28.45 -7.95 3.07
CA ILE A 359 -28.00 -6.97 4.06
C ILE A 359 -29.21 -6.32 4.72
N ASN A 360 -29.28 -6.38 6.05
CA ASN A 360 -30.41 -5.83 6.77
C ASN A 360 -30.54 -4.30 6.53
N GLY A 361 -31.72 -3.84 6.12
CA GLY A 361 -32.00 -2.42 5.87
C GLY A 361 -31.52 -1.86 4.53
N SER A 362 -30.90 -2.66 3.66
CA SER A 362 -30.42 -2.20 2.35
C SER A 362 -31.52 -2.06 1.29
N ALA A 363 -32.65 -2.76 1.45
CA ALA A 363 -33.69 -2.87 0.42
C ALA A 363 -34.24 -1.51 -0.08
N PRO A 364 -34.53 -0.51 0.78
CA PRO A 364 -34.97 0.81 0.32
C PRO A 364 -33.89 1.55 -0.47
N VAL A 365 -32.62 1.39 -0.08
CA VAL A 365 -31.47 2.00 -0.73
C VAL A 365 -31.28 1.38 -2.12
N LEU A 366 -31.34 0.05 -2.21
CA LEU A 366 -31.24 -0.67 -3.48
C LEU A 366 -32.32 -0.25 -4.46
N LEU A 367 -33.59 -0.25 -4.03
CA LEU A 367 -34.70 0.19 -4.87
C LEU A 367 -34.50 1.61 -5.41
N ASN A 368 -33.97 2.52 -4.59
CA ASN A 368 -33.72 3.90 -5.00
C ASN A 368 -32.58 4.04 -6.02
N TYR A 369 -31.53 3.21 -5.93
CA TYR A 369 -30.35 3.29 -6.81
C TYR A 369 -30.43 2.42 -8.07
N THR A 370 -31.11 1.26 -8.00
CA THR A 370 -31.21 0.32 -9.12
C THR A 370 -32.58 0.35 -9.80
N GLY A 371 -33.61 0.87 -9.13
CA GLY A 371 -34.99 0.80 -9.60
C GLY A 371 -35.64 -0.58 -9.44
N GLU A 372 -34.92 -1.55 -8.86
CA GLU A 372 -35.39 -2.92 -8.67
C GLU A 372 -35.59 -3.25 -7.19
N SER A 373 -36.72 -3.88 -6.85
CA SER A 373 -37.00 -4.32 -5.48
C SER A 373 -36.28 -5.63 -5.17
N CYS A 374 -35.93 -5.81 -3.90
CA CYS A 374 -35.39 -7.08 -3.43
C CYS A 374 -36.42 -8.20 -3.59
N GLY A 375 -36.03 -9.25 -4.33
CA GLY A 375 -36.81 -10.47 -4.49
C GLY A 375 -36.74 -11.39 -3.26
N VAL A 376 -37.29 -12.60 -3.39
CA VAL A 376 -37.39 -13.59 -2.30
C VAL A 376 -36.07 -14.31 -2.00
N SER A 377 -35.11 -14.28 -2.93
CA SER A 377 -33.82 -14.97 -2.80
C SER A 377 -32.75 -14.04 -2.22
N THR A 378 -32.21 -14.39 -1.06
CA THR A 378 -31.06 -13.73 -0.45
C THR A 378 -29.83 -14.65 -0.45
N MET A 379 -28.64 -14.07 -0.45
CA MET A 379 -27.36 -14.80 -0.44
C MET A 379 -26.44 -14.20 0.63
N ASN A 380 -25.63 -15.03 1.30
CA ASN A 380 -24.62 -14.53 2.23
C ASN A 380 -23.33 -14.16 1.50
N GLY A 381 -22.56 -13.21 2.04
CA GLY A 381 -21.30 -12.77 1.45
C GLY A 381 -20.30 -13.92 1.23
N ALA A 382 -20.26 -14.91 2.12
CA ALA A 382 -19.35 -16.05 1.99
C ALA A 382 -19.70 -16.98 0.81
N ASP A 383 -20.94 -16.96 0.35
CA ASP A 383 -21.45 -17.82 -0.73
C ASP A 383 -21.23 -17.20 -2.12
N LEU A 384 -20.87 -15.91 -2.20
CA LEU A 384 -20.43 -15.28 -3.44
C LEU A 384 -19.21 -16.01 -4.03
N ASN A 385 -19.16 -16.12 -5.36
CA ASN A 385 -18.05 -16.76 -6.07
C ASN A 385 -16.79 -15.86 -6.15
N MET A 386 -16.32 -15.39 -5.00
CA MET A 386 -15.18 -14.49 -4.85
C MET A 386 -13.86 -15.27 -4.68
N PRO A 387 -12.71 -14.69 -5.09
CA PRO A 387 -11.38 -15.30 -4.97
C PRO A 387 -10.85 -15.32 -3.52
N SER A 388 -11.74 -15.37 -2.53
CA SER A 388 -11.45 -15.47 -1.10
C SER A 388 -12.64 -16.11 -0.37
N ILE A 389 -12.40 -16.74 0.77
CA ILE A 389 -13.45 -17.23 1.66
C ILE A 389 -13.22 -16.63 3.05
N THR A 390 -14.09 -15.72 3.48
CA THR A 390 -14.13 -15.25 4.85
C THR A 390 -15.42 -15.71 5.50
N ILE A 391 -15.33 -16.29 6.70
CA ILE A 391 -16.48 -16.60 7.54
C ILE A 391 -16.39 -15.72 8.79
N SER A 392 -17.31 -14.77 8.92
CA SER A 392 -17.45 -13.92 10.11
C SER A 392 -17.72 -14.77 11.35
N LYS A 393 -18.70 -15.67 11.27
CA LYS A 393 -19.12 -16.52 12.38
C LYS A 393 -19.30 -17.96 11.92
N LEU A 394 -18.34 -18.81 12.26
CA LEU A 394 -18.39 -20.24 12.00
C LEU A 394 -19.07 -20.95 13.18
N ASN A 395 -20.35 -21.24 13.05
CA ASN A 395 -21.11 -22.00 14.03
C ASN A 395 -21.13 -23.50 13.65
N GLN A 396 -20.43 -24.33 14.42
CA GLN A 396 -20.16 -25.74 14.14
C GLN A 396 -19.48 -25.93 12.79
N SER A 397 -20.24 -26.07 11.70
CA SER A 397 -19.69 -26.29 10.37
C SER A 397 -20.39 -25.45 9.31
N ARG A 398 -19.65 -25.12 8.25
CA ARG A 398 -20.18 -24.42 7.08
C ARG A 398 -19.60 -25.03 5.82
N LYS A 399 -20.45 -25.24 4.82
CA LYS A 399 -20.04 -25.62 3.46
C LYS A 399 -20.11 -24.38 2.58
N VAL A 400 -19.05 -24.13 1.83
CA VAL A 400 -18.94 -23.04 0.86
C VAL A 400 -18.56 -23.63 -0.49
N GLN A 401 -19.08 -23.06 -1.57
CA GLN A 401 -18.78 -23.49 -2.94
C GLN A 401 -18.04 -22.38 -3.70
N ARG A 402 -17.09 -22.79 -4.54
CA ARG A 402 -16.42 -21.91 -5.50
C ARG A 402 -16.48 -22.56 -6.87
N MET A 403 -16.91 -21.80 -7.87
CA MET A 403 -16.99 -22.21 -9.26
C MET A 403 -15.79 -21.63 -9.99
N LEU A 404 -14.88 -22.50 -10.40
CA LEU A 404 -13.66 -22.17 -11.11
C LEU A 404 -13.92 -22.32 -12.61
N THR A 405 -13.58 -21.32 -13.41
CA THR A 405 -13.63 -21.37 -14.88
C THR A 405 -12.21 -21.46 -15.42
N ASN A 406 -11.93 -22.45 -16.26
CA ASN A 406 -10.63 -22.56 -16.94
C ASN A 406 -10.58 -21.65 -18.17
N ILE A 407 -9.65 -20.70 -18.17
CA ILE A 407 -9.43 -19.75 -19.27
C ILE A 407 -8.14 -20.06 -20.05
N ALA A 408 -7.37 -21.04 -19.60
CA ALA A 408 -6.19 -21.54 -20.29
C ALA A 408 -6.52 -22.82 -21.09
N GLY A 409 -5.49 -23.59 -21.44
CA GLY A 409 -5.66 -24.89 -22.07
C GLY A 409 -6.11 -25.98 -21.10
N ASN A 410 -6.33 -27.19 -21.61
CA ASN A 410 -6.67 -28.35 -20.78
C ASN A 410 -5.59 -28.59 -19.71
N GLU A 411 -5.99 -28.73 -18.45
CA GLU A 411 -5.06 -28.84 -17.33
C GLU A 411 -5.64 -29.68 -16.18
N THR A 412 -4.74 -30.31 -15.42
CA THR A 412 -5.09 -31.04 -14.20
C THR A 412 -4.53 -30.30 -13.00
N TYR A 413 -5.39 -30.02 -12.02
CA TYR A 413 -5.03 -29.33 -10.80
C TYR A 413 -5.01 -30.29 -9.60
N ILE A 414 -4.04 -30.09 -8.71
CA ILE A 414 -3.98 -30.70 -7.39
C ILE A 414 -4.29 -29.61 -6.37
N VAL A 415 -5.18 -29.91 -5.43
CA VAL A 415 -5.67 -28.97 -4.41
C VAL A 415 -5.02 -29.29 -3.07
N GLY A 416 -4.31 -28.31 -2.51
CA GLY A 416 -3.77 -28.32 -1.15
C GLY A 416 -4.34 -27.18 -0.33
N TRP A 417 -4.24 -27.25 1.00
CA TRP A 417 -4.69 -26.15 1.86
C TRP A 417 -3.95 -26.12 3.20
N SER A 418 -3.92 -24.93 3.80
CA SER A 418 -3.57 -24.69 5.20
C SER A 418 -4.84 -24.27 5.95
N ALA A 419 -5.12 -24.94 7.07
CA ALA A 419 -6.31 -24.68 7.84
C ALA A 419 -6.11 -23.48 8.80
N PRO A 420 -7.10 -22.59 8.95
CA PRO A 420 -7.07 -21.58 10.00
C PRO A 420 -7.00 -22.21 11.39
N ASN A 421 -6.26 -21.60 12.31
CA ASN A 421 -6.19 -22.07 13.70
C ASN A 421 -7.59 -22.17 14.35
N GLY A 422 -7.88 -23.33 14.93
CA GLY A 422 -9.19 -23.64 15.52
C GLY A 422 -10.28 -24.07 14.52
N VAL A 423 -9.91 -24.36 13.27
CA VAL A 423 -10.81 -24.80 12.20
C VAL A 423 -10.21 -25.99 11.46
N SER A 424 -11.02 -27.03 11.23
CA SER A 424 -10.70 -28.11 10.31
C SER A 424 -11.24 -27.77 8.92
N VAL A 425 -10.41 -27.97 7.89
CA VAL A 425 -10.76 -27.68 6.49
C VAL A 425 -10.67 -28.95 5.66
N LYS A 426 -11.70 -29.21 4.86
CA LYS A 426 -11.70 -30.28 3.84
C LYS A 426 -12.18 -29.73 2.52
N VAL A 427 -11.41 -29.94 1.46
CA VAL A 427 -11.75 -29.49 0.10
C VAL A 427 -11.97 -30.68 -0.82
N ASN A 428 -13.00 -30.62 -1.67
CA ASN A 428 -13.35 -31.66 -2.64
C ASN A 428 -13.75 -31.07 -4.00
N PRO A 429 -13.24 -31.57 -5.13
CA PRO A 429 -12.25 -32.65 -5.26
C PRO A 429 -10.82 -32.24 -4.88
N LYS A 430 -9.98 -33.21 -4.47
CA LYS A 430 -8.54 -32.98 -4.19
C LYS A 430 -7.68 -32.92 -5.46
N ARG A 431 -8.17 -33.51 -6.55
CA ARG A 431 -7.55 -33.50 -7.88
C ARG A 431 -8.65 -33.51 -8.92
N PHE A 432 -8.53 -32.70 -9.96
CA PHE A 432 -9.50 -32.68 -11.05
C PHE A 432 -8.84 -32.27 -12.36
N PHE A 433 -9.40 -32.75 -13.47
CA PHE A 433 -9.11 -32.29 -14.81
C PHE A 433 -10.18 -31.30 -15.23
N VAL A 434 -9.79 -30.21 -15.88
CA VAL A 434 -10.72 -29.23 -16.45
C VAL A 434 -10.26 -28.87 -17.86
N ALA A 435 -11.14 -29.07 -18.84
CA ALA A 435 -10.87 -28.67 -20.22
C ALA A 435 -10.96 -27.15 -20.36
N SER A 436 -10.39 -26.61 -21.45
CA SER A 436 -10.49 -25.18 -21.76
C SER A 436 -11.96 -24.73 -21.83
N ALA A 437 -12.25 -23.54 -21.28
CA ALA A 437 -13.58 -22.95 -21.18
C ALA A 437 -14.62 -23.79 -20.39
N GLN A 438 -14.19 -24.81 -19.65
CA GLN A 438 -15.06 -25.58 -18.76
C GLN A 438 -14.97 -25.09 -17.32
N GLN A 439 -16.00 -25.42 -16.55
CA GLN A 439 -16.12 -25.05 -15.14
C GLN A 439 -15.92 -26.26 -14.23
N GLN A 440 -15.33 -26.03 -13.06
CA GLN A 440 -15.20 -26.99 -11.98
C GLN A 440 -15.71 -26.38 -10.68
N ILE A 441 -16.59 -27.10 -9.99
CA ILE A 441 -17.05 -26.73 -8.64
C ILE A 441 -16.11 -27.31 -7.60
N LEU A 442 -15.62 -26.44 -6.72
CA LEU A 442 -14.83 -26.76 -5.54
C LEU A 442 -15.71 -26.61 -4.29
N ASN A 443 -15.87 -27.69 -3.53
CA ASN A 443 -16.59 -27.69 -2.27
C ASN A 443 -15.60 -27.56 -1.10
N VAL A 444 -15.80 -26.56 -0.26
CA VAL A 444 -14.97 -26.30 0.93
C VAL A 444 -15.84 -26.52 2.16
N PHE A 445 -15.42 -27.44 3.02
CA PHE A 445 -16.07 -27.74 4.29
C PHE A 445 -15.19 -27.21 5.42
N LEU A 446 -15.77 -26.38 6.27
CA LEU A 446 -15.15 -25.77 7.44
C LEU A 446 -15.84 -26.30 8.68
N ASN A 447 -15.09 -26.78 9.67
CA ASN A 447 -15.62 -27.21 10.96
C ASN A 447 -14.84 -26.58 12.11
N ALA A 448 -15.51 -25.90 13.03
CA ALA A 448 -14.92 -25.31 14.22
C ALA A 448 -14.49 -26.42 15.19
N THR A 449 -13.20 -26.45 15.53
CA THR A 449 -12.64 -27.44 16.46
C THR A 449 -12.49 -26.89 17.88
N MET A 450 -12.59 -25.58 18.05
CA MET A 450 -12.54 -24.91 19.35
C MET A 450 -13.32 -23.59 19.31
N ASN A 451 -13.74 -23.12 20.48
CA ASN A 451 -14.31 -21.79 20.66
C ASN A 451 -13.21 -20.73 20.64
N SER A 452 -13.36 -19.70 19.81
CA SER A 452 -12.42 -18.56 19.79
C SER A 452 -13.07 -17.36 19.11
N THR A 453 -12.76 -16.16 19.62
CA THR A 453 -13.14 -14.87 19.02
C THR A 453 -11.99 -14.22 18.25
N THR A 454 -10.80 -14.82 18.25
CA THR A 454 -9.62 -14.29 17.56
C THR A 454 -9.64 -14.70 16.08
N PRO A 455 -9.45 -13.78 15.13
CA PRO A 455 -9.31 -14.12 13.72
C PRO A 455 -8.19 -15.13 13.46
N SER A 456 -8.45 -16.07 12.57
CA SER A 456 -7.43 -17.02 12.09
C SER A 456 -7.44 -17.12 10.58
N PHE A 457 -6.29 -17.43 10.02
CA PHE A 457 -6.05 -17.39 8.59
C PHE A 457 -5.52 -18.73 8.08
N GLY A 458 -5.95 -19.11 6.89
CA GLY A 458 -5.54 -20.30 6.16
C GLY A 458 -5.59 -20.00 4.67
N ARG A 459 -5.33 -20.99 3.82
CA ARG A 459 -5.30 -20.81 2.36
C ARG A 459 -5.67 -22.10 1.64
N ILE A 460 -6.28 -21.99 0.47
CA ILE A 460 -6.40 -23.09 -0.50
C ILE A 460 -5.48 -22.74 -1.67
N GLY A 461 -4.58 -23.66 -2.01
CA GLY A 461 -3.71 -23.57 -3.17
C GLY A 461 -4.07 -24.64 -4.19
N LEU A 462 -4.18 -24.26 -5.46
CA LEU A 462 -4.32 -25.18 -6.57
C LEU A 462 -3.06 -25.07 -7.43
N VAL A 463 -2.41 -26.19 -7.67
CA VAL A 463 -1.21 -26.28 -8.51
C VAL A 463 -1.56 -27.11 -9.74
N GLY A 464 -1.49 -26.47 -10.90
CA GLY A 464 -1.74 -27.08 -12.19
C GLY A 464 -0.47 -27.70 -12.77
N ASN A 465 -0.63 -28.79 -13.55
CA ASN A 465 0.50 -29.49 -14.16
C ASN A 465 1.17 -28.73 -15.33
N LYS A 466 0.67 -27.55 -15.70
CA LYS A 466 1.31 -26.62 -16.64
C LYS A 466 1.96 -25.41 -15.96
N GLY A 467 2.02 -25.40 -14.62
CA GLY A 467 2.69 -24.38 -13.83
C GLY A 467 1.78 -23.27 -13.30
N HIS A 468 0.47 -23.30 -13.60
CA HIS A 468 -0.48 -22.36 -13.00
C HIS A 468 -0.62 -22.59 -11.50
N VAL A 469 -0.61 -21.50 -10.73
CA VAL A 469 -0.80 -21.52 -9.28
C VAL A 469 -1.94 -20.57 -8.92
N VAL A 470 -2.99 -21.10 -8.32
CA VAL A 470 -4.20 -20.36 -7.93
C VAL A 470 -4.29 -20.40 -6.41
N ASN A 471 -4.41 -19.24 -5.79
CA ASN A 471 -4.46 -19.10 -4.35
C ASN A 471 -5.77 -18.45 -3.90
N ILE A 472 -6.42 -19.05 -2.90
CA ILE A 472 -7.65 -18.54 -2.30
C ILE A 472 -7.42 -18.39 -0.79
N PRO A 473 -7.33 -17.17 -0.24
CA PRO A 473 -7.21 -16.97 1.21
C PRO A 473 -8.48 -17.43 1.93
N LEU A 474 -8.27 -18.05 3.10
CA LEU A 474 -9.30 -18.44 4.05
C LEU A 474 -9.16 -17.59 5.32
N SER A 475 -10.25 -17.01 5.80
CA SER A 475 -10.28 -16.28 7.06
C SER A 475 -11.50 -16.68 7.87
N VAL A 476 -11.34 -16.91 9.17
CA VAL A 476 -12.45 -17.19 10.09
C VAL A 476 -12.30 -16.31 11.32
N VAL A 477 -13.29 -15.47 11.60
CA VAL A 477 -13.22 -14.48 12.69
C VAL A 477 -13.66 -15.11 14.01
N VAL A 478 -14.92 -15.52 14.12
CA VAL A 478 -15.47 -16.17 15.31
C VAL A 478 -15.71 -17.65 15.05
N LYS A 479 -15.29 -18.53 15.98
CA LYS A 479 -15.52 -19.98 15.93
C LYS A 479 -16.33 -20.40 17.15
N ILE A 480 -17.37 -21.18 16.89
CA ILE A 480 -18.21 -21.79 17.91
C ILE A 480 -18.25 -23.30 17.64
N SER A 481 -17.58 -24.06 18.48
CA SER A 481 -17.65 -25.51 18.58
C SER A 481 -18.51 -25.92 19.78
N TYR A 482 -19.40 -26.87 19.58
CA TYR A 482 -20.02 -27.57 20.71
C TYR A 482 -19.27 -28.89 20.93
N HIS A 483 -18.85 -29.15 22.16
CA HIS A 483 -18.48 -30.51 22.53
C HIS A 483 -19.75 -31.35 22.47
N SER A 484 -19.77 -32.40 21.64
CA SER A 484 -20.59 -33.56 22.04
C SER A 484 -19.90 -34.12 23.27
N THR A 485 -20.47 -33.90 24.44
CA THR A 485 -20.21 -34.77 25.58
C THR A 485 -20.50 -36.18 25.10
N ASN A 486 -19.46 -37.01 24.98
CA ASN A 486 -19.58 -38.43 24.65
C ASN A 486 -20.61 -39.04 25.59
N SER A 487 -21.74 -39.47 25.03
CA SER A 487 -22.68 -40.40 25.66
C SER A 487 -22.15 -41.82 25.58
#